data_AF-A0A645EW76-F1
#
_entry.id   AF-A0A645EW76-F1
#
_cell.length_a   1.000
_cell.length_b   1.000
_cell.length_c   1.000
_cell.angle_alpha   90.00
_cell.angle_beta   90.00
_cell.angle_gamma   90.00
#
_symmetry.space_group_name_H-M   'P 1'
#
loop_
_entity.id
_entity.type
_entity.pdbx_description
1 polymer ?
#
loop_
_entity_poly.entity_id
_entity_poly.type
_entity_poly.pdbx_seq_one_letter_code
_entity_poly.pdbx_strand_id
1 'polypeptide(L)'
;MRPLWSDAGVLSEPYQPAMPVVGISGQAAEAYCRYLSRRIGLPCRLPTVLEWEKAARGVDGREYVWGNDYQPGLANIQDRARSASSPEPHAVPGGGYPKDVSIYGVHDLAGNVRELVTNPNNEQYFSVKGSSFAASPRFARIPENTYAYPGLSDIGFRYVVELPPQPVSTIAATPAP
;
A
#
# COMPACT_ATOMS: atom_id res chain seq x y z
N MET A 1 -16.60 -21.76 0.15
CA MET A 1 -16.01 -20.45 -0.20
C MET A 1 -16.93 -19.80 -1.22
N ARG A 2 -17.43 -18.57 -0.99
CA ARG A 2 -18.28 -17.87 -1.97
C ARG A 2 -17.37 -17.29 -3.07
N PRO A 3 -17.66 -17.49 -4.36
CA PRO A 3 -16.86 -16.90 -5.43
C PRO A 3 -16.83 -15.36 -5.34
N LEU A 4 -15.67 -14.77 -5.66
CA LEU A 4 -15.52 -13.31 -5.69
C LEU A 4 -16.46 -12.67 -6.73
N TRP A 5 -16.71 -13.38 -7.83
CA TRP A 5 -17.57 -12.96 -8.93
C TRP A 5 -18.79 -13.87 -9.03
N SER A 6 -19.97 -13.30 -9.28
CA SER A 6 -21.14 -14.06 -9.70
C SER A 6 -20.96 -14.58 -11.14
N ASP A 7 -21.82 -15.51 -11.54
CA ASP A 7 -21.86 -16.00 -12.93
C ASP A 7 -22.13 -14.88 -13.95
N ALA A 8 -22.68 -13.75 -13.50
CA ALA A 8 -22.91 -12.55 -14.29
C ALA A 8 -21.71 -11.58 -14.32
N GLY A 9 -20.58 -11.93 -13.71
CA GLY A 9 -19.39 -11.07 -13.65
C GLY A 9 -19.53 -9.89 -12.69
N VAL A 10 -20.43 -9.97 -11.71
CA VAL A 10 -20.63 -8.94 -10.68
C VAL A 10 -19.88 -9.35 -9.42
N LEU A 11 -19.17 -8.42 -8.78
CA LEU A 11 -18.52 -8.68 -7.49
C LEU A 11 -19.59 -9.09 -6.45
N SER A 12 -19.33 -10.18 -5.75
CA SER A 12 -20.17 -10.61 -4.63
C SER A 12 -20.01 -9.62 -3.48
N GLU A 13 -21.10 -9.24 -2.82
CA GLU A 13 -21.02 -8.51 -1.55
C GLU A 13 -20.14 -9.23 -0.52
N PRO A 14 -19.29 -8.52 0.25
CA PRO A 14 -19.19 -7.06 0.38
C PRO A 14 -18.20 -6.38 -0.59
N TYR A 15 -17.67 -7.10 -1.60
CA TYR A 15 -16.56 -6.61 -2.42
C TYR A 15 -17.00 -5.52 -3.41
N GLN A 16 -16.22 -4.45 -3.50
CA GLN A 16 -16.52 -3.28 -4.34
C GLN A 16 -15.34 -2.96 -5.28
N PRO A 17 -15.58 -2.38 -6.47
CA PRO A 17 -14.50 -2.00 -7.39
C PRO A 17 -13.48 -1.01 -6.81
N ALA A 18 -13.86 -0.23 -5.80
CA ALA A 18 -12.99 0.72 -5.11
C ALA A 18 -12.09 0.08 -4.05
N MET A 19 -12.26 -1.21 -3.76
CA MET A 19 -11.37 -1.95 -2.86
C MET A 19 -10.05 -2.27 -3.55
N PRO A 20 -8.94 -2.37 -2.79
CA PRO A 20 -7.67 -2.81 -3.36
C PRO A 20 -7.78 -4.22 -3.93
N VAL A 21 -7.13 -4.43 -5.08
CA VAL A 21 -6.96 -5.77 -5.65
C VAL A 21 -6.04 -6.59 -4.76
N VAL A 22 -6.39 -7.85 -4.52
CA VAL A 22 -5.64 -8.79 -3.68
C VAL A 22 -5.56 -10.16 -4.33
N GLY A 23 -4.71 -11.05 -3.80
CA GLY A 23 -4.60 -12.43 -4.28
C GLY A 23 -3.88 -12.54 -5.63
N ILE A 24 -3.06 -11.55 -5.97
CA ILE A 24 -2.27 -11.52 -7.19
C ILE A 24 -0.81 -11.93 -6.92
N SER A 25 -0.11 -12.38 -7.95
CA SER A 25 1.33 -12.58 -7.89
C SER A 25 2.08 -11.27 -8.09
N GLY A 26 3.33 -11.19 -7.62
CA GLY A 26 4.19 -10.04 -7.92
C GLY A 26 4.43 -9.86 -9.42
N GLN A 27 4.54 -10.97 -10.17
CA GLN A 27 4.66 -10.93 -11.63
C GLN A 27 3.43 -10.30 -12.30
N ALA A 28 2.22 -10.56 -11.77
CA ALA A 28 0.99 -9.92 -12.26
C ALA A 28 0.98 -8.42 -11.96
N ALA A 29 1.42 -8.02 -10.76
CA ALA A 29 1.55 -6.61 -10.38
C ALA A 29 2.57 -5.86 -11.27
N GLU A 30 3.73 -6.46 -11.56
CA GLU A 30 4.71 -5.91 -12.50
C GLU A 30 4.19 -5.86 -13.94
N ALA A 31 3.46 -6.88 -14.38
CA ALA A 31 2.83 -6.90 -15.70
C ALA A 31 1.82 -5.76 -15.84
N TYR A 32 1.04 -5.49 -14.80
CA TYR A 32 0.15 -4.34 -14.73
C TYR A 32 0.92 -3.02 -14.81
N CYS A 33 2.02 -2.87 -14.04
CA CYS A 33 2.86 -1.68 -14.12
C CYS A 33 3.40 -1.45 -15.53
N ARG A 34 3.93 -2.49 -16.20
CA ARG A 34 4.40 -2.40 -17.60
C ARG A 34 3.29 -2.00 -18.57
N TYR A 35 2.08 -2.54 -18.38
CA TYR A 35 0.91 -2.14 -19.16
C TYR A 35 0.57 -0.66 -18.93
N LEU A 36 0.54 -0.22 -17.67
CA LEU A 36 0.25 1.15 -17.31
C LEU A 36 1.30 2.11 -17.87
N SER A 37 2.60 1.74 -17.84
CA SER A 37 3.68 2.52 -18.44
C SER A 37 3.42 2.82 -19.91
N ARG A 38 3.05 1.80 -20.69
CA ARG A 38 2.71 1.97 -22.11
C ARG A 38 1.46 2.83 -22.32
N ARG A 39 0.49 2.73 -21.41
CA ARG A 39 -0.77 3.47 -21.48
C ARG A 39 -0.61 4.95 -21.18
N ILE A 40 0.26 5.32 -20.24
CA ILE A 40 0.43 6.71 -19.78
C ILE A 40 1.68 7.38 -20.36
N GLY A 41 2.57 6.62 -21.02
CA GLY A 41 3.80 7.15 -21.61
C GLY A 41 4.89 7.53 -20.60
N LEU A 42 4.79 7.07 -19.35
CA LEU A 42 5.76 7.31 -18.27
C LEU A 42 6.19 5.98 -17.65
N PRO A 43 7.43 5.86 -17.14
CA PRO A 43 7.84 4.66 -16.42
C PRO A 43 6.97 4.45 -15.18
N CYS A 44 6.35 3.27 -15.09
CA CYS A 44 5.57 2.81 -13.95
C CYS A 44 6.09 1.44 -13.48
N ARG A 45 6.26 1.30 -12.18
CA ARG A 45 6.80 0.09 -11.52
C ARG A 45 6.26 -0.05 -10.10
N LEU A 46 6.55 -1.18 -9.47
CA LEU A 46 6.38 -1.33 -8.02
C LEU A 46 7.34 -0.38 -7.27
N PRO A 47 6.94 0.16 -6.12
CA PRO A 47 7.85 0.89 -5.25
C PRO A 47 8.95 -0.04 -4.73
N THR A 48 10.13 0.50 -4.53
CA THR A 48 11.15 -0.13 -3.69
C THR A 48 10.72 -0.06 -2.22
N VAL A 49 11.31 -0.91 -1.36
CA VAL A 49 11.13 -0.81 0.11
C VAL A 49 11.39 0.61 0.61
N LEU A 50 12.45 1.27 0.10
CA LEU A 50 12.84 2.60 0.56
C LEU A 50 11.87 3.70 0.11
N GLU A 51 11.35 3.63 -1.11
CA GLU A 51 10.32 4.59 -1.57
C GLU A 51 9.03 4.42 -0.78
N TRP A 52 8.63 3.17 -0.52
CA TRP A 52 7.47 2.86 0.31
C TRP A 52 7.63 3.42 1.72
N GLU A 53 8.77 3.15 2.36
CA GLU A 53 9.05 3.69 3.70
C GLU A 53 9.13 5.22 3.70
N LYS A 54 9.70 5.83 2.66
CA LYS A 54 9.71 7.29 2.54
C LYS A 54 8.29 7.84 2.48
N ALA A 55 7.43 7.23 1.66
CA ALA A 55 6.03 7.63 1.53
C ALA A 55 5.26 7.50 2.86
N ALA A 56 5.57 6.48 3.67
CA ALA A 56 4.95 6.23 4.97
C ALA A 56 5.51 7.09 6.11
N ARG A 57 6.85 7.19 6.23
CA ARG A 57 7.52 7.85 7.35
C ARG A 57 7.52 9.37 7.24
N GLY A 58 7.48 9.92 6.04
CA GLY A 58 7.63 11.36 5.90
C GLY A 58 9.08 11.83 6.00
N VAL A 59 9.32 12.81 6.87
CA VAL A 59 10.64 13.45 7.08
C VAL A 59 11.19 13.24 8.50
N ASP A 60 10.39 12.69 9.41
CA ASP A 60 10.66 12.66 10.85
C ASP A 60 10.94 11.26 11.41
N GLY A 61 10.96 10.24 10.54
CA GLY A 61 11.39 8.88 10.92
C GLY A 61 10.40 8.10 11.78
N ARG A 62 9.13 8.51 11.83
CA ARG A 62 8.07 7.89 12.64
C ARG A 62 7.98 6.36 12.54
N GLU A 63 7.55 5.71 13.62
CA GLU A 63 7.35 4.25 13.68
C GLU A 63 6.08 3.77 12.97
N TYR A 64 5.01 4.55 13.05
CA TYR A 64 3.70 4.30 12.43
C TYR A 64 3.30 5.51 11.59
N VAL A 65 2.39 5.33 10.64
CA VAL A 65 1.94 6.41 9.74
C VAL A 65 1.45 7.64 10.52
N TRP A 66 0.82 7.41 11.68
CA TRP A 66 0.26 8.45 12.57
C TRP A 66 1.20 8.94 13.69
N GLY A 67 2.39 8.37 13.87
CA GLY A 67 3.31 8.78 14.95
C GLY A 67 4.16 7.64 15.48
N ASN A 68 4.69 7.79 16.69
CA ASN A 68 5.61 6.82 17.28
C ASN A 68 4.93 5.79 18.18
N ASP A 69 3.76 6.14 18.71
CA ASP A 69 3.01 5.24 19.58
C ASP A 69 1.94 4.49 18.79
N TYR A 70 1.89 3.18 18.98
CA TYR A 70 0.83 2.36 18.44
C TYR A 70 -0.52 2.76 19.03
N GLN A 71 -1.51 2.95 18.16
CA GLN A 71 -2.88 3.28 18.56
C GLN A 71 -3.85 2.35 17.82
N PRO A 72 -4.62 1.52 18.54
CA PRO A 72 -5.52 0.56 17.90
C PRO A 72 -6.68 1.27 17.18
N GLY A 73 -7.14 0.68 16.08
CA GLY A 73 -8.31 1.18 15.34
C GLY A 73 -8.03 2.37 14.41
N LEU A 74 -6.78 2.79 14.27
CA LEU A 74 -6.40 3.86 13.32
C LEU A 74 -6.24 3.39 11.88
N ALA A 75 -6.24 2.08 11.63
CA ALA A 75 -6.13 1.46 10.31
C ALA A 75 -7.00 0.20 10.19
N ASN A 76 -7.21 -0.29 8.97
CA ASN A 76 -7.89 -1.56 8.71
C ASN A 76 -6.95 -2.74 8.99
N ILE A 77 -6.81 -3.15 10.25
CA ILE A 77 -5.86 -4.18 10.69
C ILE A 77 -6.53 -5.18 11.65
N GLN A 78 -5.89 -6.32 11.91
CA GLN A 78 -6.27 -7.30 12.93
C GLN A 78 -6.01 -6.82 14.37
N ASP A 79 -6.48 -5.62 14.72
CA ASP A 79 -6.54 -5.06 16.08
C ASP A 79 -7.95 -4.70 16.52
N ARG A 80 -8.93 -4.87 15.63
CA ARG A 80 -10.33 -4.55 15.89
C ARG A 80 -10.92 -5.53 16.90
N ALA A 81 -11.55 -5.00 17.94
CA ALA A 81 -12.54 -5.76 18.69
C ALA A 81 -13.59 -6.26 17.67
N ARG A 82 -13.70 -7.58 17.47
CA ARG A 82 -14.67 -8.17 16.53
C ARG A 82 -16.06 -7.67 16.89
N SER A 83 -16.63 -6.78 16.07
CA SER A 83 -18.06 -6.53 16.13
C SER A 83 -18.76 -7.83 15.73
N ALA A 84 -19.74 -8.26 16.52
CA ALA A 84 -20.58 -9.42 16.22
C ALA A 84 -21.32 -9.30 14.87
N SER A 85 -21.33 -8.10 14.26
CA SER A 85 -21.97 -7.79 12.98
C SER A 85 -21.03 -7.74 11.76
N SER A 86 -19.73 -8.02 11.90
CA SER A 86 -18.78 -8.03 10.76
C SER A 86 -18.39 -9.48 10.41
N PRO A 87 -18.99 -10.08 9.36
CA PRO A 87 -18.99 -11.52 9.20
C PRO A 87 -17.62 -12.16 8.89
N GLU A 88 -16.66 -11.45 8.32
CA GLU A 88 -15.26 -11.88 8.13
C GLU A 88 -14.41 -10.61 7.89
N PRO A 89 -13.14 -10.54 8.32
CA PRO A 89 -12.27 -9.41 8.00
C PRO A 89 -11.99 -9.33 6.48
N HIS A 90 -12.15 -8.15 5.89
CA HIS A 90 -11.96 -7.89 4.47
C HIS A 90 -11.37 -6.49 4.23
N ALA A 91 -10.85 -6.27 3.02
CA ALA A 91 -10.42 -4.95 2.56
C ALA A 91 -11.62 -4.00 2.47
N VAL A 92 -11.37 -2.72 2.61
CA VAL A 92 -12.36 -1.64 2.43
C VAL A 92 -11.92 -0.73 1.28
N PRO A 93 -12.82 0.10 0.72
CA PRO A 93 -12.41 1.14 -0.21
C PRO A 93 -11.28 2.00 0.35
N GLY A 94 -10.34 2.39 -0.50
CA GLY A 94 -9.18 3.18 -0.10
C GLY A 94 -9.58 4.51 0.55
N GLY A 95 -8.80 4.94 1.55
CA GLY A 95 -9.03 6.18 2.29
C GLY A 95 -10.10 6.09 3.39
N GLY A 96 -10.58 4.88 3.72
CA GLY A 96 -11.58 4.68 4.78
C GLY A 96 -11.07 4.96 6.20
N TYR A 97 -9.77 5.13 6.40
CA TYR A 97 -9.12 5.36 7.70
C TYR A 97 -8.46 6.74 7.74
N PRO A 98 -9.08 7.76 8.37
CA PRO A 98 -8.61 9.14 8.29
C PRO A 98 -7.30 9.42 9.06
N LYS A 99 -6.84 8.45 9.86
CA LYS A 99 -5.57 8.52 10.58
C LYS A 99 -4.48 7.63 9.97
N ASP A 100 -4.82 6.74 9.05
CA ASP A 100 -3.87 6.00 8.22
C ASP A 100 -3.54 6.83 6.97
N VAL A 101 -2.96 8.01 7.21
CA VAL A 101 -2.58 8.98 6.17
C VAL A 101 -1.21 9.54 6.50
N SER A 102 -0.25 9.37 5.60
CA SER A 102 1.09 9.92 5.80
C SER A 102 1.10 11.43 5.65
N ILE A 103 2.20 12.09 6.05
CA ILE A 103 2.35 13.54 5.88
C ILE A 103 2.32 14.01 4.42
N TYR A 104 2.50 13.08 3.48
CA TYR A 104 2.41 13.35 2.05
C TYR A 104 1.01 13.08 1.49
N GLY A 105 0.03 12.78 2.34
CA GLY A 105 -1.35 12.47 1.94
C GLY A 105 -1.52 11.05 1.40
N VAL A 106 -0.59 10.14 1.69
CA VAL A 106 -0.67 8.76 1.19
C VAL A 106 -1.48 7.91 2.18
N HIS A 107 -2.59 7.37 1.71
CA HIS A 107 -3.52 6.57 2.50
C HIS A 107 -3.14 5.09 2.57
N ASP A 108 -3.65 4.43 3.62
CA ASP A 108 -3.69 2.97 3.79
C ASP A 108 -2.30 2.31 3.77
N LEU A 109 -1.31 2.96 4.39
CA LEU A 109 0.05 2.42 4.47
C LEU A 109 0.25 1.55 5.73
N ALA A 110 -0.54 1.75 6.78
CA ALA A 110 -0.49 0.91 7.97
C ALA A 110 -1.37 -0.33 7.84
N GLY A 111 -2.50 -0.26 7.13
CA GLY A 111 -3.44 -1.37 6.99
C GLY A 111 -4.15 -1.46 5.64
N ASN A 112 -5.34 -2.05 5.67
CA ASN A 112 -6.12 -2.47 4.51
C ASN A 112 -5.51 -3.68 3.82
N VAL A 113 -4.47 -3.51 3.02
CA VAL A 113 -3.77 -4.64 2.38
C VAL A 113 -2.29 -4.50 2.57
N ARG A 114 -1.62 -5.64 2.64
CA ARG A 114 -0.17 -5.69 2.58
C ARG A 114 0.27 -5.43 1.13
N GLU A 115 1.40 -4.78 0.94
CA GLU A 115 1.76 -4.27 -0.38
C GLU A 115 3.08 -4.83 -0.88
N LEU A 116 3.05 -5.36 -2.10
CA LEU A 116 4.23 -5.80 -2.83
C LEU A 116 5.18 -4.63 -3.10
N VAL A 117 6.45 -4.82 -2.73
CA VAL A 117 7.55 -3.89 -3.01
C VAL A 117 8.74 -4.65 -3.58
N THR A 118 9.57 -3.96 -4.36
CA THR A 118 10.84 -4.51 -4.84
C THR A 118 11.93 -4.30 -3.80
N ASN A 119 12.81 -5.28 -3.68
CA ASN A 119 13.99 -5.20 -2.84
C ASN A 119 15.23 -5.46 -3.70
N PRO A 120 16.08 -4.44 -3.96
CA PRO A 120 17.26 -4.63 -4.80
C PRO A 120 18.28 -5.61 -4.21
N ASN A 121 18.19 -5.90 -2.90
CA ASN A 121 19.07 -6.86 -2.24
C ASN A 121 18.53 -8.30 -2.27
N ASN A 122 17.32 -8.52 -2.77
CA ASN A 122 16.71 -9.85 -2.85
C ASN A 122 15.68 -9.90 -3.99
N GLU A 123 16.16 -10.20 -5.19
CA GLU A 123 15.35 -10.31 -6.41
C GLU A 123 14.54 -11.62 -6.48
N GLN A 124 14.84 -12.60 -5.61
CA GLN A 124 14.21 -13.91 -5.65
C GLN A 124 12.79 -13.91 -5.06
N TYR A 125 12.50 -12.97 -4.16
CA TYR A 125 11.21 -12.86 -3.48
C TYR A 125 10.72 -11.42 -3.46
N PHE A 126 9.43 -11.22 -3.76
CA PHE A 126 8.80 -9.94 -3.50
C PHE A 126 8.74 -9.70 -1.99
N SER A 127 9.26 -8.53 -1.59
CA SER A 127 9.09 -8.04 -0.22
C SER A 127 7.71 -7.43 -0.07
N VAL A 128 7.24 -7.34 1.16
CA VAL A 128 5.89 -6.91 1.50
C VAL A 128 5.93 -5.98 2.69
N LYS A 129 5.26 -4.84 2.53
CA LYS A 129 5.17 -3.76 3.52
C LYS A 129 3.72 -3.52 3.96
N GLY A 130 3.57 -2.84 5.09
CA GLY A 130 2.28 -2.57 5.73
C GLY A 130 1.66 -3.81 6.37
N SER A 131 0.55 -3.61 7.06
CA SER A 131 -0.33 -4.70 7.53
C SER A 131 -1.56 -4.81 6.65
N SER A 132 -2.52 -5.65 7.04
CA SER A 132 -3.79 -5.83 6.33
C SER A 132 -4.93 -6.09 7.31
N PHE A 133 -6.15 -6.10 6.79
CA PHE A 133 -7.36 -6.52 7.52
C PHE A 133 -7.23 -7.88 8.22
N ALA A 134 -6.29 -8.74 7.77
CA ALA A 134 -6.08 -10.10 8.28
C ALA A 134 -4.72 -10.29 8.99
N ALA A 135 -3.83 -9.29 8.96
CA ALA A 135 -2.48 -9.43 9.47
C ALA A 135 -2.28 -8.75 10.83
N SER A 136 -1.31 -9.26 11.59
CA SER A 136 -0.97 -8.77 12.92
C SER A 136 -0.65 -7.26 12.92
N PRO A 137 -1.04 -6.51 13.97
CA PRO A 137 -0.67 -5.10 14.13
C PRO A 137 0.83 -4.83 14.15
N ARG A 138 1.66 -5.85 14.42
CA ARG A 138 3.12 -5.71 14.36
C ARG A 138 3.57 -5.16 13.01
N PHE A 139 2.94 -5.58 11.91
CA PHE A 139 3.32 -5.19 10.55
C PHE A 139 2.87 -3.78 10.17
N ALA A 140 2.11 -3.10 11.04
CA ALA A 140 1.76 -1.70 10.88
C ALA A 140 2.97 -0.77 11.15
N ARG A 141 3.98 -1.29 11.86
CA ARG A 141 5.25 -0.57 12.04
C ARG A 141 5.93 -0.44 10.70
N ILE A 142 6.21 0.80 10.32
CA ILE A 142 6.78 1.14 9.02
C ILE A 142 8.07 0.39 8.71
N PRO A 143 9.06 0.21 9.61
CA PRO A 143 10.28 -0.52 9.26
C PRO A 143 10.11 -2.04 9.12
N GLU A 144 8.97 -2.63 9.52
CA GLU A 144 8.77 -4.06 9.38
C GLU A 144 8.73 -4.46 7.91
N ASN A 145 9.40 -5.56 7.58
CA ASN A 145 9.39 -6.12 6.24
C ASN A 145 9.11 -7.61 6.32
N THR A 146 8.28 -8.11 5.42
CA THR A 146 8.02 -9.54 5.27
C THR A 146 8.23 -9.99 3.85
N TYR A 147 8.31 -11.29 3.64
CA TYR A 147 8.35 -11.87 2.31
C TYR A 147 6.98 -12.44 1.96
N ALA A 148 6.52 -12.21 0.73
CA ALA A 148 5.29 -12.84 0.23
C ALA A 148 5.58 -14.27 -0.20
N TYR A 149 4.72 -15.20 0.20
CA TYR A 149 4.37 -16.30 -0.69
C TYR A 149 3.28 -15.81 -1.65
N PRO A 150 3.37 -16.09 -2.97
CA PRO A 150 2.34 -15.70 -3.93
C PRO A 150 0.95 -16.22 -3.55
N GLY A 151 -0.08 -15.39 -3.73
CA GLY A 151 -1.49 -15.83 -3.66
C GLY A 151 -2.19 -15.70 -2.30
N LEU A 152 -1.60 -15.03 -1.30
CA LEU A 152 -2.35 -14.69 -0.08
C LEU A 152 -3.41 -13.61 -0.39
N SER A 153 -4.61 -13.81 0.15
CA SER A 153 -5.80 -13.00 -0.15
C SER A 153 -5.79 -11.59 0.47
N ASP A 154 -4.73 -11.21 1.17
CA ASP A 154 -4.57 -9.90 1.81
C ASP A 154 -3.38 -9.10 1.26
N ILE A 155 -2.72 -9.60 0.21
CA ILE A 155 -1.60 -8.95 -0.46
C ILE A 155 -2.08 -8.33 -1.77
N GLY A 156 -1.94 -7.01 -1.86
CA GLY A 156 -2.11 -6.20 -3.06
C GLY A 156 -0.83 -5.44 -3.40
N PHE A 157 -0.97 -4.27 -4.02
CA PHE A 157 0.16 -3.42 -4.36
C PHE A 157 -0.28 -1.97 -4.59
N ARG A 158 0.71 -1.09 -4.53
CA ARG A 158 0.68 0.22 -5.17
C ARG A 158 1.78 0.31 -6.22
N TYR A 159 1.72 1.34 -7.04
CA TYR A 159 2.73 1.60 -8.06
C TYR A 159 3.29 3.02 -7.91
N VAL A 160 4.50 3.21 -8.43
CA VAL A 160 5.13 4.53 -8.56
C VAL A 160 5.23 4.86 -10.04
N VAL A 161 5.05 6.14 -10.35
CA VAL A 161 5.26 6.69 -11.70
C VAL A 161 6.42 7.66 -11.61
N GLU A 162 7.41 7.47 -12.47
CA GLU A 162 8.56 8.36 -12.56
C GLU A 162 8.18 9.58 -13.40
N LEU A 163 8.20 10.74 -12.76
CA LEU A 163 7.94 12.00 -13.44
C LEU A 163 9.15 12.42 -14.26
N PRO A 164 8.95 13.12 -15.39
CA PRO A 164 10.05 13.76 -16.09
C PRO A 164 10.85 14.67 -15.15
N PRO A 165 12.16 14.84 -15.38
CA PRO A 165 12.97 15.77 -14.62
C PRO A 165 12.29 17.14 -14.60
N GLN A 166 12.04 17.66 -13.41
CA GLN A 166 11.50 19.01 -13.27
C GLN A 166 12.63 20.01 -13.56
N PRO A 167 12.36 21.12 -14.27
CA PRO A 167 13.36 22.16 -14.45
C PRO A 167 13.82 22.68 -13.09
N VAL A 168 15.13 22.73 -12.87
CA VAL A 168 15.70 23.26 -11.63
C VAL A 168 15.33 24.74 -11.54
N SER A 169 14.46 25.08 -10.58
CA SER A 169 14.18 26.48 -10.27
C SER A 169 15.45 27.08 -9.66
N THR A 170 16.18 27.87 -10.44
CA THR A 170 17.32 28.61 -9.93
C THR A 170 16.78 29.67 -8.97
N ILE A 171 17.02 29.50 -7.67
CA ILE A 171 16.75 30.57 -6.70
C ILE A 171 17.75 31.67 -7.04
N ALA A 172 17.27 32.76 -7.63
CA ALA A 172 18.07 33.95 -7.83
C ALA A 172 18.57 34.40 -6.45
N ALA A 173 19.88 34.35 -6.23
CA ALA A 173 20.49 34.89 -5.04
C ALA A 173 20.10 36.37 -4.94
N THR A 174 19.35 36.72 -3.90
CA THR A 174 19.07 38.12 -3.58
C THR A 174 20.42 38.77 -3.24
N PRO A 175 20.87 39.83 -3.95
CA PRO A 175 22.10 40.50 -3.56
C PRO A 175 21.92 41.08 -2.15
N ALA A 176 22.93 40.87 -1.30
CA ALA A 176 22.96 41.39 0.05
C ALA A 176 22.88 42.93 0.06
N PRO A 177 22.29 43.54 1.12
CA PRO A 177 22.09 44.98 1.22
C PRO A 177 23.39 45.79 1.26
#